data_AF-D2WBM2-F1
#
_entry.id   AF-D2WBM2-F1
#
_cell.length_a   1.000
_cell.length_b   1.000
_cell.length_c   1.000
_cell.angle_alpha   90.00
_cell.angle_beta   90.00
_cell.angle_gamma   90.00
#
_symmetry.space_group_name_H-M   'P 1'
#
loop_
_entity.id
_entity.type
_entity.pdbx_description
1 polymer ?
#
loop_
_entity_poly.entity_id
_entity_poly.type
_entity_poly.pdbx_seq_one_letter_code
_entity_poly.pdbx_strand_id
1 'polypeptide(L)'
;SGIERKMINRGVAYYCPIRYSELPRYYRELDCPDDVAMFQVAPMDAHGYFNFGPSASHLGAMCERAKHIIVEVNENMPRCLGGTECGIHISDVTYIVEGSNPPIGELGAGGPAADVDKAVAKLIVDEIPNGACLQLGIGGMPNAVGSLIAESDLKDLGVHTEMHVD
;
A
#
# COMPACT_ATOMS: atom_id res chain seq x y z
N SER A 1 -4.89 4.36 11.12
CA SER A 1 -4.21 3.55 12.14
C SER A 1 -4.99 3.53 13.47
N GLY A 2 -4.57 2.70 14.43
CA GLY A 2 -5.15 2.67 15.78
C GLY A 2 -4.83 3.91 16.63
N ILE A 3 -3.77 4.64 16.29
CA ILE A 3 -3.36 5.86 16.99
C ILE A 3 -4.29 7.02 16.62
N GLU A 4 -4.56 7.27 15.32
CA GLU A 4 -5.44 8.39 14.94
C GLU A 4 -6.87 8.21 15.44
N ARG A 5 -7.39 6.97 15.54
CA ARG A 5 -8.70 6.74 16.19
C ARG A 5 -8.75 7.25 17.63
N LYS A 6 -7.68 7.06 18.41
CA LYS A 6 -7.59 7.62 19.78
C LYS A 6 -7.49 9.14 19.75
N MET A 7 -6.81 9.72 18.76
CA MET A 7 -6.69 11.18 18.60
C MET A 7 -8.02 11.83 18.20
N ILE A 8 -8.77 11.20 17.29
CA ILE A 8 -10.13 11.63 16.89
C ILE A 8 -11.06 11.60 18.11
N ASN A 9 -11.04 10.53 18.90
CA ASN A 9 -11.86 10.42 20.12
C ASN A 9 -11.51 11.49 21.17
N ARG A 10 -10.29 12.04 21.13
CA ARG A 10 -9.85 13.14 21.99
C ARG A 10 -10.19 14.53 21.42
N GLY A 11 -10.76 14.60 20.22
CA GLY A 11 -11.07 15.85 19.53
C GLY A 11 -9.86 16.60 18.98
N VAL A 12 -8.72 15.92 18.79
CA VAL A 12 -7.45 16.54 18.33
C VAL A 12 -7.02 16.09 16.94
N ALA A 13 -7.87 15.36 16.22
CA ALA A 13 -7.66 14.95 14.84
C ALA A 13 -9.00 14.90 14.08
N TYR A 14 -8.93 15.08 12.77
CA TYR A 14 -10.07 15.00 11.86
C TYR A 14 -9.98 13.75 10.98
N TYR A 15 -11.12 13.25 10.55
CA TYR A 15 -11.24 12.20 9.55
C TYR A 15 -12.10 12.70 8.39
N CYS A 16 -11.52 12.69 7.18
CA CYS A 16 -12.25 12.99 5.96
C CYS A 16 -12.49 11.67 5.21
N PRO A 17 -13.75 11.21 5.09
CA PRO A 17 -14.04 9.98 4.36
C PRO A 17 -13.83 10.20 2.86
N ILE A 18 -12.96 9.40 2.25
CA ILE A 18 -12.70 9.39 0.81
C ILE A 18 -12.53 7.95 0.32
N ARG A 19 -12.96 7.68 -0.92
CA ARG A 19 -12.68 6.40 -1.58
C ARG A 19 -11.21 6.32 -1.96
N TYR A 20 -10.57 5.19 -1.73
CA TYR A 20 -9.13 5.07 -1.96
C TYR A 20 -8.72 5.36 -3.41
N SER A 21 -9.54 4.93 -4.37
CA SER A 21 -9.37 5.22 -5.81
C SER A 21 -9.44 6.70 -6.18
N GLU A 22 -10.03 7.54 -5.32
CA GLU A 22 -10.16 8.98 -5.57
C GLU A 22 -8.94 9.77 -5.07
N LEU A 23 -8.02 9.17 -4.31
CA LEU A 23 -6.85 9.88 -3.79
C LEU A 23 -6.02 10.55 -4.89
N PRO A 24 -5.68 9.89 -6.01
CA PRO A 24 -4.92 10.56 -7.07
C PRO A 24 -5.63 11.80 -7.62
N ARG A 25 -6.95 11.71 -7.85
CA ARG A 25 -7.74 12.86 -8.31
C ARG A 25 -7.80 13.95 -7.26
N TYR A 26 -8.00 13.58 -6.00
CA TYR A 26 -8.04 14.50 -4.87
C TYR A 26 -6.77 15.34 -4.80
N TYR A 27 -5.58 14.75 -4.85
CA TYR A 27 -4.32 15.50 -4.80
C TYR A 27 -4.12 16.42 -6.02
N ARG A 28 -4.51 15.97 -7.21
CA ARG A 28 -4.39 16.77 -8.46
C ARG A 28 -5.33 17.98 -8.49
N GLU A 29 -6.55 17.81 -7.99
CA GLU A 29 -7.62 18.80 -8.06
C GLU A 29 -7.73 19.66 -6.79
N LEU A 30 -6.92 19.42 -5.76
CA LEU A 30 -6.98 20.17 -4.51
C LEU A 30 -6.63 21.66 -4.76
N ASP A 31 -7.56 22.56 -4.41
CA ASP A 31 -7.36 24.02 -4.52
C ASP A 31 -6.19 24.53 -3.65
N CYS A 32 -5.86 23.79 -2.60
CA CYS A 32 -4.78 24.06 -1.67
C CYS A 32 -3.82 22.86 -1.63
N PRO A 33 -2.86 22.76 -2.58
CA PRO A 33 -1.90 21.67 -2.61
C PRO A 33 -1.05 21.60 -1.34
N ASP A 34 -0.52 20.42 -1.04
CA ASP A 34 0.37 20.23 0.09
C ASP A 34 1.64 21.09 -0.04
N ASP A 35 2.04 21.72 1.07
CA ASP A 35 3.31 22.46 1.10
C ASP A 35 4.51 21.50 1.05
N VAL A 36 4.40 20.33 1.68
CA VAL A 36 5.49 19.35 1.78
C VAL A 36 4.94 17.93 1.62
N ALA A 37 5.51 17.19 0.68
CA ALA A 37 5.37 15.73 0.59
C ALA A 37 6.68 15.07 1.05
N MET A 38 6.60 14.17 2.03
CA MET A 38 7.76 13.48 2.60
C MET A 38 7.49 12.00 2.80
N PHE A 39 8.37 11.15 2.27
CA PHE A 39 8.25 9.69 2.35
C PHE A 39 9.59 9.01 2.06
N GLN A 40 9.69 7.73 2.44
CA GLN A 40 10.85 6.89 2.12
C GLN A 40 10.75 6.33 0.69
N VAL A 41 11.89 6.20 0.02
CA VAL A 41 12.02 5.67 -1.35
C VAL A 41 13.17 4.67 -1.47
N ALA A 42 13.11 3.82 -2.49
CA ALA A 42 14.24 3.00 -2.89
C ALA A 42 15.36 3.86 -3.51
N PRO A 43 16.62 3.38 -3.51
CA PRO A 43 17.74 4.08 -4.13
C PRO A 43 17.45 4.48 -5.58
N MET A 44 18.00 5.64 -5.95
CA MET A 44 17.89 6.18 -7.30
C MET A 44 18.50 5.21 -8.32
N ASP A 45 17.81 5.00 -9.44
CA ASP A 45 18.37 4.22 -10.55
C ASP A 45 19.28 5.07 -11.45
N ALA A 46 19.89 4.41 -12.43
CA ALA A 46 20.78 5.04 -13.41
C ALA A 46 20.09 6.10 -14.29
N HIS A 47 18.75 6.18 -14.27
CA HIS A 47 17.96 7.14 -15.03
C HIS A 47 17.47 8.31 -14.16
N GLY A 48 17.90 8.39 -12.89
CA GLY A 48 17.53 9.47 -12.00
C GLY A 48 16.20 9.27 -11.28
N TYR A 49 15.62 8.07 -11.29
CA TYR A 49 14.33 7.80 -10.64
C TYR A 49 14.47 7.08 -9.30
N PHE A 50 13.81 7.63 -8.30
CA PHE A 50 13.49 6.96 -7.03
C PHE A 50 12.19 6.15 -7.19
N ASN A 51 12.07 5.01 -6.51
CA ASN A 51 10.87 4.17 -6.54
C ASN A 51 10.15 4.22 -5.19
N PHE A 52 8.81 4.28 -5.19
CA PHE A 52 7.99 4.36 -3.98
C PHE A 52 7.84 3.02 -3.23
N GLY A 53 8.48 1.95 -3.71
CA GLY A 53 8.35 0.61 -3.18
C GLY A 53 6.90 0.12 -3.19
N PRO A 54 6.42 -0.54 -2.13
CA PRO A 54 5.08 -1.11 -2.10
C PRO A 54 3.96 -0.05 -1.99
N SER A 55 4.30 1.25 -1.95
CA SER A 55 3.36 2.36 -1.71
C SER A 55 2.96 3.12 -2.99
N ALA A 56 3.05 2.49 -4.16
CA ALA A 56 2.71 3.09 -5.46
C ALA A 56 1.19 3.27 -5.67
N SER A 57 0.51 3.99 -4.77
CA SER A 57 -0.93 4.29 -4.87
C SER A 57 -1.21 5.72 -5.34
N HIS A 58 -0.96 6.73 -4.50
CA HIS A 58 -1.26 8.14 -4.78
C HIS A 58 -0.06 9.08 -4.64
N LEU A 59 1.13 8.53 -4.31
CA LEU A 59 2.32 9.34 -4.05
C LEU A 59 2.77 10.11 -5.30
N GLY A 60 2.67 9.52 -6.49
CA GLY A 60 2.94 10.22 -7.76
C GLY A 60 2.05 11.44 -7.95
N ALA A 61 0.73 11.28 -7.77
CA ALA A 61 -0.24 12.37 -7.85
C ALA A 61 -0.01 13.48 -6.81
N MET A 62 0.41 13.13 -5.59
CA MET A 62 0.81 14.11 -4.57
C MET A 62 2.06 14.89 -5.00
N CYS A 63 3.04 14.22 -5.60
CA CYS A 63 4.29 14.85 -6.08
C CYS A 63 4.06 15.83 -7.23
N GLU A 64 3.04 15.64 -8.07
CA GLU A 64 2.74 16.57 -9.17
C GLU A 64 2.35 17.98 -8.70
N ARG A 65 1.91 18.12 -7.45
CA ARG A 65 1.31 19.36 -6.92
C ARG A 65 1.99 19.90 -5.67
N ALA A 66 2.71 19.06 -4.93
CA ALA A 66 3.42 19.46 -3.72
C ALA A 66 4.46 20.55 -4.01
N LYS A 67 4.54 21.56 -3.13
CA LYS A 67 5.52 22.66 -3.31
C LYS A 67 6.95 22.22 -3.04
N HIS A 68 7.11 21.33 -2.06
CA HIS A 68 8.39 20.74 -1.69
C HIS A 68 8.27 19.23 -1.56
N ILE A 69 9.23 18.53 -2.15
CA ILE A 69 9.29 17.06 -2.11
C ILE A 69 10.59 16.66 -1.42
N ILE A 70 10.45 15.92 -0.32
CA ILE A 70 11.56 15.41 0.47
C ILE A 70 11.51 13.89 0.39
N VAL A 71 12.56 13.29 -0.16
CA VAL A 71 12.68 11.83 -0.19
C VAL A 71 13.76 11.39 0.78
N GLU A 72 13.44 10.40 1.61
CA GLU A 72 14.43 9.69 2.42
C GLU A 72 14.81 8.38 1.73
N VAL A 73 16.07 8.24 1.33
CA VAL A 73 16.57 7.03 0.68
C VAL A 73 16.72 5.93 1.73
N ASN A 74 16.11 4.78 1.48
CA ASN A 74 16.30 3.57 2.27
C ASN A 74 16.71 2.42 1.33
N GLU A 75 17.94 1.93 1.45
CA GLU A 75 18.48 0.81 0.67
C GLU A 75 17.71 -0.51 0.85
N ASN A 76 16.97 -0.66 1.96
CA ASN A 76 16.11 -1.82 2.16
C ASN A 76 14.78 -1.71 1.42
N MET A 77 14.37 -0.51 0.99
CA MET A 77 13.10 -0.30 0.27
C MET A 77 13.16 -1.03 -1.09
N PRO A 78 12.26 -2.00 -1.35
CA PRO A 78 12.29 -2.73 -2.60
C PRO A 78 11.88 -1.82 -3.74
N ARG A 79 12.37 -2.14 -4.94
CA ARG A 79 11.89 -1.53 -6.18
C ARG A 79 10.73 -2.34 -6.72
N CYS A 80 9.51 -1.81 -6.61
CA CYS A 80 8.32 -2.44 -7.17
C CYS A 80 8.15 -2.00 -8.64
N LEU A 81 8.10 -2.98 -9.54
CA LEU A 81 8.04 -2.79 -10.99
C LEU A 81 6.59 -2.91 -11.52
N GLY A 82 6.36 -2.42 -12.74
CA GLY A 82 5.17 -2.77 -13.53
C GLY A 82 3.96 -1.84 -13.41
N GLY A 83 4.09 -0.69 -12.74
CA GLY A 83 3.00 0.29 -12.59
C GLY A 83 3.30 1.66 -13.18
N THR A 84 2.26 2.43 -13.47
CA THR A 84 2.35 3.87 -13.72
C THR A 84 2.56 4.62 -12.40
N GLU A 85 3.29 5.73 -12.42
CA GLU A 85 3.43 6.61 -11.25
C GLU A 85 4.06 5.92 -10.01
N CYS A 86 4.89 4.89 -10.22
CA CYS A 86 5.56 4.14 -9.15
C CYS A 86 6.89 4.75 -8.68
N GLY A 87 7.20 5.98 -9.10
CA GLY A 87 8.45 6.65 -8.77
C GLY A 87 8.45 8.12 -9.13
N ILE A 88 9.56 8.79 -8.81
CA ILE A 88 9.78 10.21 -9.04
C ILE A 88 11.19 10.47 -9.54
N HIS A 89 11.35 11.36 -10.53
CA HIS A 89 12.65 11.76 -11.05
C HIS A 89 13.30 12.81 -10.14
N ILE A 90 14.62 12.78 -10.00
CA ILE A 90 15.38 13.71 -9.16
C ILE A 90 15.16 15.18 -9.50
N SER A 91 14.79 15.52 -10.74
CA SER A 91 14.48 16.91 -11.13
C SER A 91 13.30 17.50 -10.38
N ASP A 92 12.40 16.66 -9.89
CA ASP A 92 11.18 17.08 -9.21
C ASP A 92 11.36 17.04 -7.67
N VAL A 93 12.45 16.45 -7.19
CA VAL A 93 12.77 16.33 -5.76
C VAL A 93 13.43 17.62 -5.26
N THR A 94 12.94 18.17 -4.15
CA THR A 94 13.52 19.37 -3.52
C THR A 94 14.69 19.03 -2.60
N TYR A 95 14.55 17.98 -1.78
CA TYR A 95 15.58 17.55 -0.85
C TYR A 95 15.70 16.03 -0.81
N ILE A 96 16.92 15.55 -0.68
CA ILE A 96 17.25 14.13 -0.51
C ILE A 96 17.89 13.95 0.86
N VAL A 97 17.36 13.02 1.64
CA VAL A 97 17.93 12.57 2.91
C VAL A 97 18.46 11.17 2.70
N GLU A 98 19.78 10.98 2.84
CA GLU A 98 20.37 9.65 2.91
C GLU A 98 19.99 9.05 4.28
N GLY A 99 19.05 8.10 4.28
CA GLY A 99 18.47 7.54 5.49
C GLY A 99 19.43 6.61 6.24
N SER A 100 19.09 6.26 7.47
CA SER A 100 19.85 5.28 8.26
C SER A 100 19.61 3.83 7.84
N ASN A 101 18.88 3.62 6.73
CA ASN A 101 18.50 2.32 6.19
C ASN A 101 17.89 1.35 7.24
N PRO A 102 16.83 1.75 7.97
CA PRO A 102 16.16 0.82 8.86
C PRO A 102 15.47 -0.31 8.05
N PRO A 103 15.24 -1.49 8.66
CA PRO A 103 14.31 -2.46 8.10
C PRO A 103 12.96 -1.81 7.83
N ILE A 104 12.28 -2.23 6.77
CA ILE A 104 10.94 -1.73 6.45
C ILE A 104 9.98 -2.18 7.56
N GLY A 105 9.03 -1.32 7.89
CA GLY A 105 7.95 -1.68 8.80
C GLY A 105 7.16 -2.85 8.25
N GLU A 106 7.19 -3.97 8.95
CA GLU A 106 6.39 -5.15 8.65
C GLU A 106 5.23 -5.25 9.65
N LEU A 107 4.06 -5.64 9.16
CA LEU A 107 3.00 -6.14 10.03
C LEU A 107 3.35 -7.59 10.36
N GLY A 108 3.46 -7.90 11.65
CA GLY A 108 3.67 -9.28 12.07
C GLY A 108 2.54 -10.19 11.57
N ALA A 109 2.88 -11.46 11.33
CA ALA A 109 1.90 -12.47 10.94
C ALA A 109 0.71 -12.45 11.91
N GLY A 110 -0.50 -12.52 11.35
CA GLY A 110 -1.70 -12.69 12.14
C GLY A 110 -1.59 -13.91 13.05
N GLY A 111 -2.29 -13.87 14.19
CA GLY A 111 -2.50 -15.09 14.98
C GLY A 111 -3.21 -16.17 14.14
N PRO A 112 -3.15 -17.44 14.55
CA PRO A 112 -3.83 -18.52 13.82
C PRO A 112 -5.32 -18.19 13.63
N ALA A 113 -5.84 -18.51 12.45
CA ALA A 113 -7.25 -18.32 12.12
C ALA A 113 -8.14 -19.00 13.17
N ALA A 114 -9.12 -18.26 13.69
CA ALA A 114 -10.10 -18.81 14.61
C ALA A 114 -10.99 -19.84 13.90
N ASP A 115 -11.66 -20.69 14.65
CA ASP A 115 -12.55 -21.71 14.06
C ASP A 115 -13.68 -21.09 13.23
N VAL A 116 -14.14 -19.89 13.63
CA VAL A 116 -15.11 -19.11 12.85
C VAL A 116 -14.54 -18.63 11.52
N ASP A 117 -13.27 -18.20 11.49
CA ASP A 117 -12.61 -17.74 10.26
C ASP A 117 -12.48 -18.91 9.28
N LYS A 118 -12.10 -20.10 9.77
CA LYS A 118 -12.01 -21.31 8.94
C LYS A 118 -13.36 -21.75 8.40
N ALA A 119 -14.41 -21.70 9.21
CA ALA A 119 -15.76 -22.04 8.79
C ALA A 119 -16.26 -21.09 7.68
N VAL A 120 -16.02 -19.78 7.82
CA VAL A 120 -16.34 -18.78 6.80
C VAL A 120 -15.49 -18.99 5.54
N ALA A 121 -14.19 -19.21 5.70
CA ALA A 121 -13.28 -19.41 4.59
C ALA A 121 -13.68 -20.62 3.72
N LYS A 122 -14.12 -21.71 4.33
CA LYS A 122 -14.61 -22.88 3.59
C LYS A 122 -15.82 -22.54 2.71
N LEU A 123 -16.78 -21.78 3.24
CA LEU A 123 -17.94 -21.33 2.47
C LEU A 123 -17.54 -20.42 1.30
N ILE A 124 -16.48 -19.63 1.46
CA ILE A 124 -15.98 -18.74 0.40
C ILE A 124 -15.27 -19.55 -0.68
N VAL A 125 -14.36 -20.46 -0.31
CA VAL A 125 -13.55 -21.22 -1.29
C VAL A 125 -14.40 -22.12 -2.18
N ASP A 126 -15.47 -22.71 -1.63
CA ASP A 126 -16.42 -23.52 -2.41
C ASP A 126 -17.11 -22.73 -3.55
N GLU A 127 -17.13 -21.41 -3.47
CA GLU A 127 -17.73 -20.51 -4.48
C GLU A 127 -16.71 -19.96 -5.50
N ILE A 128 -15.43 -20.23 -5.32
CA ILE A 128 -14.37 -19.72 -6.22
C ILE A 128 -14.22 -20.66 -7.41
N PRO A 129 -14.46 -20.22 -8.65
CA PRO A 129 -14.17 -21.04 -9.83
C PRO A 129 -12.69 -20.98 -10.22
N ASN A 130 -12.21 -21.99 -10.94
CA ASN A 130 -10.95 -21.90 -11.70
C ASN A 130 -10.97 -20.67 -12.60
N GLY A 131 -9.82 -19.98 -12.72
CA GLY A 131 -9.73 -18.76 -13.51
C GLY A 131 -10.20 -17.48 -12.80
N ALA A 132 -10.66 -17.56 -11.54
CA ALA A 132 -11.14 -16.38 -10.82
C ALA A 132 -10.03 -15.34 -10.61
N CYS A 133 -10.41 -14.06 -10.67
CA CYS A 133 -9.53 -12.95 -10.33
C CYS A 133 -9.77 -12.55 -8.87
N LEU A 134 -8.74 -12.70 -8.03
CA LEU A 134 -8.85 -12.54 -6.59
C LEU A 134 -8.49 -11.13 -6.13
N GLN A 135 -9.25 -10.68 -5.13
CA GLN A 135 -8.95 -9.55 -4.27
C GLN A 135 -9.14 -9.99 -2.83
N LEU A 136 -8.07 -9.95 -2.03
CA LEU A 136 -8.10 -10.29 -0.60
C LEU A 136 -7.58 -9.11 0.21
N GLY A 137 -8.15 -8.93 1.41
CA GLY A 137 -7.65 -7.98 2.39
C GLY A 137 -6.61 -8.60 3.33
N ILE A 138 -6.35 -7.92 4.45
CA ILE A 138 -5.46 -8.41 5.50
C ILE A 138 -6.24 -8.83 6.75
N GLY A 139 -5.73 -9.81 7.49
CA GLY A 139 -6.24 -10.21 8.81
C GLY A 139 -6.66 -11.67 8.88
N GLY A 140 -7.15 -12.10 10.04
CA GLY A 140 -7.42 -13.52 10.32
C GLY A 140 -8.32 -14.21 9.27
N MET A 141 -9.43 -13.56 8.88
CA MET A 141 -10.36 -14.14 7.91
C MET A 141 -9.80 -14.15 6.47
N PRO A 142 -9.31 -13.05 5.87
CA PRO A 142 -8.70 -13.10 4.53
C PRO A 142 -7.51 -14.06 4.44
N ASN A 143 -6.68 -14.14 5.47
CA ASN A 143 -5.55 -15.07 5.52
C ASN A 143 -6.04 -16.53 5.56
N ALA A 144 -7.15 -16.83 6.25
CA ALA A 144 -7.76 -18.15 6.24
C ALA A 144 -8.30 -18.54 4.85
N VAL A 145 -8.91 -17.59 4.13
CA VAL A 145 -9.34 -17.80 2.74
C VAL A 145 -8.13 -18.07 1.85
N GLY A 146 -7.09 -17.24 1.91
CA GLY A 146 -5.85 -17.43 1.15
C GLY A 146 -5.20 -18.79 1.42
N SER A 147 -5.16 -19.22 2.68
CA SER A 147 -4.62 -20.53 3.07
C SER A 147 -5.42 -21.68 2.46
N LEU A 148 -6.75 -21.65 2.54
CA LEU A 148 -7.59 -22.69 1.96
C LEU A 148 -7.54 -22.70 0.42
N ILE A 149 -7.40 -21.54 -0.23
CA ILE A 149 -7.15 -21.46 -1.67
C ILE A 149 -5.83 -22.18 -2.01
N ALA A 150 -4.75 -21.91 -1.26
CA ALA A 150 -3.45 -22.53 -1.47
C ALA A 150 -3.46 -24.06 -1.26
N GLU A 151 -4.34 -24.56 -0.40
CA GLU A 151 -4.55 -26.00 -0.15
C GLU A 151 -5.54 -26.67 -1.11
N SER A 152 -6.26 -25.89 -1.93
CA SER A 152 -7.30 -26.38 -2.85
C SER A 152 -6.75 -26.89 -4.18
N ASP A 153 -7.64 -27.43 -5.03
CA ASP A 153 -7.34 -27.81 -6.41
C ASP A 153 -7.65 -26.71 -7.44
N LEU A 154 -7.90 -25.47 -6.98
CA LEU A 154 -8.15 -24.32 -7.84
C LEU A 154 -6.94 -23.99 -8.73
N LYS A 155 -7.22 -23.59 -9.96
CA LYS A 155 -6.21 -23.35 -11.01
C LYS A 155 -6.48 -22.07 -11.77
N ASP A 156 -5.43 -21.57 -12.40
CA ASP A 156 -5.46 -20.43 -13.32
C ASP A 156 -5.98 -19.13 -12.68
N LEU A 157 -5.80 -19.00 -11.36
CA LEU A 157 -6.24 -17.83 -10.61
C LEU A 157 -5.44 -16.58 -11.00
N GLY A 158 -6.15 -15.47 -11.17
CA GLY A 158 -5.59 -14.13 -11.35
C GLY A 158 -5.61 -13.33 -10.06
N VAL A 159 -4.86 -12.23 -10.02
CA VAL A 159 -4.83 -11.32 -8.88
C VAL A 159 -4.97 -9.89 -9.38
N HIS A 160 -5.96 -9.18 -8.85
CA HIS A 160 -6.10 -7.73 -8.98
C HIS A 160 -6.60 -7.18 -7.64
N THR A 161 -5.67 -6.72 -6.82
CA THR A 161 -5.93 -6.39 -5.42
C THR A 161 -5.33 -5.05 -5.03
N GLU A 162 -5.88 -4.45 -3.97
CA GLU A 162 -5.30 -3.25 -3.34
C GLU A 162 -3.91 -3.54 -2.77
N MET A 163 -3.76 -4.70 -2.14
CA MET A 163 -2.55 -5.16 -1.49
C MET A 163 -2.45 -6.68 -1.63
N HIS A 164 -1.23 -7.18 -1.84
CA HIS A 164 -0.92 -8.60 -1.76
C HIS A 164 -0.11 -8.85 -0.49
N VAL A 165 -0.51 -9.87 0.27
CA VAL A 165 0.14 -10.27 1.51
C VAL A 165 0.60 -11.73 1.44
N ASP A 166 1.21 -12.19 2.52
CA ASP A 166 1.76 -13.52 2.72
C ASP A 166 0.70 -14.64 2.77
#